data_AF-A0A6N8B0X5-F1
#
_entry.id   AF-A0A6N8B0X5-F1
#
_cell.length_a   1.000
_cell.length_b   1.000
_cell.length_c   1.000
_cell.angle_alpha   90.00
_cell.angle_beta   90.00
_cell.angle_gamma   90.00
#
_symmetry.space_group_name_H-M   'P 1'
#
loop_
_entity.id
_entity.type
_entity.pdbx_description
1 polymer ?
#
loop_
_entity_poly.entity_id
_entity_poly.type
_entity_poly.pdbx_seq_one_letter_code
_entity_poly.pdbx_strand_id
1 'polypeptide(L)'
;MKQKRTNRNKRAKTKTKRQKLLQGDLYKSIRPLLNNHPCKDDPLLAERWRLWMYLRRLYHTLDVAFEKELKGFELTPAQFTALLTVITIKGLSMSDLAELCLWNRSTASRITHSLKNKDLISITPVDGKTSALNATTKGNQLANHYLIKEEDIFKHSVAIVTDEALENSSAYNWLRNSNEQLVGKDVTDYVECIYESIKKASSP
;
A
#
# COMPACT_ATOMS: atom_id res chain seq x y z
N MET A 1 -19.27 22.05 31.55
CA MET A 1 -18.83 22.59 30.23
C MET A 1 -17.40 23.19 30.18
N LYS A 2 -16.67 23.40 31.29
CA LYS A 2 -15.33 24.06 31.26
C LYS A 2 -14.12 23.16 30.90
N GLN A 3 -14.23 21.83 31.05
CA GLN A 3 -13.11 20.89 30.80
C GLN A 3 -12.81 20.58 29.30
N LYS A 4 -13.77 20.79 28.39
CA LYS A 4 -13.54 20.56 26.95
C LYS A 4 -12.73 21.70 26.27
N ARG A 5 -12.75 22.92 26.80
CA ARG A 5 -12.02 24.07 26.24
C ARG A 5 -10.52 24.05 26.55
N THR A 6 -10.11 23.52 27.70
CA THR A 6 -8.69 23.44 28.11
C THR A 6 -7.89 22.39 27.33
N ASN A 7 -8.51 21.26 26.95
CA ASN A 7 -7.85 20.22 26.15
C ASN A 7 -7.67 20.60 24.66
N ARG A 8 -8.56 21.41 24.09
CA ARG A 8 -8.41 21.95 22.72
C ARG A 8 -7.22 22.91 22.61
N ASN A 9 -7.04 23.79 23.60
CA ASN A 9 -5.92 24.74 23.65
C ASN A 9 -4.56 24.07 23.89
N LYS A 10 -4.49 22.97 24.66
CA LYS A 10 -3.25 22.19 24.79
C LYS A 10 -2.86 21.54 23.47
N ARG A 11 -3.78 20.83 22.79
CA ARG A 11 -3.50 20.16 21.49
C ARG A 11 -3.10 21.16 20.37
N ALA A 12 -3.71 22.34 20.33
CA ALA A 12 -3.34 23.39 19.38
C ALA A 12 -1.91 23.90 19.63
N LYS A 13 -1.56 24.22 20.88
CA LYS A 13 -0.21 24.68 21.26
C LYS A 13 0.87 23.62 20.98
N THR A 14 0.60 22.33 21.17
CA THR A 14 1.57 21.26 20.86
C THR A 14 1.81 21.09 19.36
N LYS A 15 0.77 21.24 18.51
CA LYS A 15 0.91 21.23 17.05
C LYS A 15 1.78 22.39 16.55
N THR A 16 1.53 23.62 17.04
CA THR A 16 2.29 24.80 16.65
C THR A 16 3.75 24.73 17.10
N LYS A 17 4.03 24.14 18.28
CA LYS A 17 5.40 23.95 18.78
C LYS A 17 6.16 22.87 17.97
N ARG A 18 5.49 21.78 17.57
CA ARG A 18 6.08 20.72 16.72
C ARG A 18 6.35 21.19 15.30
N GLN A 19 5.48 22.02 14.71
CA GLN A 19 5.72 22.64 13.40
C GLN A 19 6.89 23.63 13.42
N LYS A 20 7.03 24.44 14.47
CA LYS A 20 8.17 25.37 14.63
C LYS A 20 9.52 24.66 14.79
N LEU A 21 9.55 23.49 15.44
CA LEU A 21 10.77 22.66 15.61
C LEU A 21 11.31 22.09 14.28
N LEU A 22 10.46 21.92 13.26
CA LEU A 22 10.84 21.26 12.01
C LEU A 22 11.42 22.20 10.94
N GLN A 23 11.16 23.50 11.01
CA GLN A 23 11.52 24.43 9.92
C GLN A 23 12.87 25.15 10.10
N GLY A 24 13.38 25.29 11.33
CA GLY A 24 14.63 26.04 11.60
C GLY A 24 15.84 25.18 12.00
N ASP A 25 15.62 24.12 12.79
CA ASP A 25 16.72 23.30 13.32
C ASP A 25 17.10 22.14 12.38
N LEU A 26 16.16 21.67 11.55
CA LEU A 26 16.40 20.51 10.68
C LEU A 26 17.59 20.72 9.75
N TYR A 27 17.69 21.88 9.11
CA TYR A 27 18.82 22.21 8.22
C TYR A 27 20.16 22.18 8.95
N LYS A 28 20.22 22.74 10.16
CA LYS A 28 21.44 22.72 11.00
C LYS A 28 21.80 21.29 11.43
N SER A 29 20.80 20.47 11.76
CA SER A 29 20.98 19.08 12.19
C SER A 29 21.39 18.14 11.06
N ILE A 30 20.92 18.35 9.82
CA ILE A 30 21.26 17.50 8.68
C ILE A 30 22.49 17.97 7.89
N ARG A 31 22.95 19.22 8.08
CA ARG A 31 24.10 19.77 7.35
C ARG A 31 25.38 18.92 7.43
N PRO A 32 25.77 18.34 8.58
CA PRO A 32 26.92 17.44 8.65
C PRO A 32 26.75 16.17 7.81
N LEU A 33 25.51 15.66 7.70
CA LEU A 33 25.18 14.51 6.86
C LEU A 33 25.25 14.86 5.37
N LEU A 34 24.77 16.06 4.98
CA LEU A 34 24.84 16.53 3.59
C LEU A 34 26.27 16.74 3.12
N ASN A 35 27.14 17.30 3.96
CA ASN A 35 28.54 17.56 3.62
C ASN A 35 29.38 16.28 3.45
N ASN A 36 28.98 15.20 4.11
CA ASN A 36 29.65 13.90 4.06
C ASN A 36 28.86 12.86 3.23
N HIS A 37 27.85 13.30 2.48
CA HIS A 37 27.03 12.39 1.69
C HIS A 37 27.84 11.89 0.47
N PRO A 38 27.74 10.59 0.12
CA PRO A 38 28.40 10.02 -1.07
C PRO A 38 27.96 10.62 -2.43
N CYS A 39 27.07 11.60 -2.45
CA CYS A 39 26.57 12.24 -3.68
C CYS A 39 27.05 13.68 -3.85
N LYS A 40 27.88 14.20 -2.94
CA LYS A 40 28.31 15.60 -2.97
C LYS A 40 29.06 15.98 -4.26
N ASP A 41 29.73 15.01 -4.87
CA ASP A 41 30.54 15.20 -6.08
C ASP A 41 29.89 14.57 -7.34
N ASP A 42 28.71 13.95 -7.21
CA ASP A 42 27.97 13.31 -8.32
C ASP A 42 26.52 13.86 -8.38
N PRO A 43 26.27 14.88 -9.22
CA PRO A 43 24.95 15.46 -9.39
C PRO A 43 23.89 14.45 -9.87
N LEU A 44 24.28 13.48 -10.71
CA LEU A 44 23.36 12.48 -11.24
C LEU A 44 22.91 11.52 -10.13
N LEU A 45 23.85 11.08 -9.29
CA LEU A 45 23.52 10.27 -8.12
C LEU A 45 22.64 11.03 -7.13
N ALA A 46 22.90 12.33 -6.92
CA ALA A 46 22.06 13.18 -6.06
C ALA A 46 20.61 13.27 -6.58
N GLU A 47 20.40 13.43 -7.89
CA GLU A 47 19.06 13.43 -8.50
C GLU A 47 18.36 12.06 -8.37
N ARG A 48 19.09 10.96 -8.58
CA ARG A 48 18.54 9.59 -8.37
C ARG A 48 18.08 9.38 -6.92
N TRP A 49 18.86 9.84 -5.96
CA TRP A 49 18.50 9.80 -4.54
C TRP A 49 17.26 10.65 -4.23
N ARG A 50 17.16 11.84 -4.83
CA ARG A 50 15.98 12.69 -4.68
C ARG A 50 14.73 12.00 -5.21
N LEU A 51 14.81 11.42 -6.41
CA LEU A 51 13.72 10.64 -6.99
C LEU A 51 13.32 9.47 -6.08
N TRP A 52 14.29 8.69 -5.60
CA TRP A 52 14.03 7.58 -4.67
C TRP A 52 13.31 8.05 -3.39
N MET A 53 13.73 9.18 -2.82
CA MET A 53 13.09 9.76 -1.64
C MET A 53 11.65 10.21 -1.89
N TYR A 54 11.37 10.78 -3.07
CA TYR A 54 10.00 11.14 -3.44
C TYR A 54 9.13 9.90 -3.60
N LEU A 55 9.59 8.87 -4.32
CA LEU A 55 8.85 7.61 -4.49
C LEU A 55 8.57 6.94 -3.15
N ARG A 56 9.56 6.90 -2.25
CA ARG A 56 9.39 6.33 -0.91
C ARG A 56 8.38 7.11 -0.06
N ARG A 57 8.43 8.44 -0.10
CA ARG A 57 7.45 9.29 0.62
C ARG A 57 6.06 9.14 0.06
N LEU A 58 5.94 9.04 -1.26
CA LEU A 58 4.67 8.81 -1.92
C LEU A 58 4.07 7.46 -1.48
N TYR A 59 4.84 6.37 -1.59
CA TYR A 59 4.43 5.05 -1.12
C TYR A 59 3.94 5.08 0.34
N HIS A 60 4.72 5.65 1.25
CA HIS A 60 4.32 5.75 2.66
C HIS A 60 3.07 6.60 2.88
N THR A 61 2.86 7.65 2.08
CA THR A 61 1.67 8.50 2.19
C THR A 61 0.42 7.74 1.75
N LEU A 62 0.52 6.99 0.64
CA LEU A 62 -0.55 6.14 0.13
C LEU A 62 -0.87 5.01 1.12
N ASP A 63 0.15 4.32 1.65
CA ASP A 63 -0.03 3.22 2.61
C ASP A 63 -0.72 3.69 3.91
N VAL A 64 -0.35 4.86 4.44
CA VAL A 64 -0.99 5.46 5.62
C VAL A 64 -2.42 5.94 5.33
N ALA A 65 -2.71 6.38 4.10
CA ALA A 65 -4.08 6.71 3.71
C ALA A 65 -4.94 5.45 3.66
N PHE A 66 -4.43 4.42 2.98
CA PHE A 66 -5.10 3.13 2.80
C PHE A 66 -5.36 2.42 4.15
N GLU A 67 -4.41 2.45 5.07
CA GLU A 67 -4.60 1.90 6.42
C GLU A 67 -5.77 2.56 7.17
N LYS A 68 -5.98 3.88 6.99
CA LYS A 68 -7.11 4.59 7.62
C LYS A 68 -8.45 4.17 7.04
N GLU A 69 -8.50 3.92 5.74
CA GLU A 69 -9.71 3.48 5.03
C GLU A 69 -10.10 2.07 5.46
N LEU A 70 -9.12 1.16 5.51
CA LEU A 70 -9.32 -0.23 5.91
C LEU A 70 -9.63 -0.43 7.40
N LYS A 71 -9.40 0.59 8.23
CA LYS A 71 -9.72 0.52 9.66
C LYS A 71 -11.18 0.14 9.93
N GLY A 72 -12.11 0.61 9.09
CA GLY A 72 -13.54 0.26 9.19
C GLY A 72 -13.86 -1.20 8.86
N PHE A 73 -12.92 -1.90 8.21
CA PHE A 73 -13.02 -3.29 7.80
C PHE A 73 -12.18 -4.22 8.69
N GLU A 74 -11.50 -3.65 9.70
CA GLU A 74 -10.54 -4.33 10.55
C GLU A 74 -9.45 -5.07 9.77
N LEU A 75 -9.02 -4.51 8.64
CA LEU A 75 -7.93 -5.04 7.83
C LEU A 75 -6.74 -4.08 7.81
N THR A 76 -5.55 -4.64 7.64
CA THR A 76 -4.36 -3.89 7.23
C THR A 76 -4.24 -3.86 5.70
N PRO A 77 -3.50 -2.91 5.09
CA PRO A 77 -3.20 -2.91 3.66
C PRO A 77 -2.73 -4.28 3.16
N ALA A 78 -1.76 -4.88 3.84
CA ALA A 78 -1.22 -6.19 3.46
C ALA A 78 -2.26 -7.32 3.55
N GLN A 79 -3.17 -7.31 4.54
CA GLN A 79 -4.25 -8.29 4.62
C GLN A 79 -5.26 -8.13 3.49
N PHE A 80 -5.61 -6.89 3.15
CA PHE A 80 -6.52 -6.61 2.06
C PHE A 80 -5.91 -6.97 0.70
N THR A 81 -4.64 -6.61 0.45
CA THR A 81 -3.90 -7.05 -0.74
C THR A 81 -3.91 -8.57 -0.87
N ALA A 82 -3.61 -9.31 0.22
CA ALA A 82 -3.66 -10.76 0.19
C ALA A 82 -5.06 -11.32 -0.10
N LEU A 83 -6.11 -10.72 0.48
CA LEU A 83 -7.48 -11.12 0.22
C LEU A 83 -7.86 -10.92 -1.25
N LEU A 84 -7.54 -9.77 -1.83
CA LEU A 84 -7.76 -9.51 -3.26
C LEU A 84 -7.01 -10.51 -4.14
N THR A 85 -5.73 -10.77 -3.86
CA THR A 85 -4.95 -11.77 -4.61
C THR A 85 -5.60 -13.15 -4.59
N VAL A 86 -6.08 -13.58 -3.41
CA VAL A 86 -6.76 -14.88 -3.24
C VAL A 86 -8.13 -14.92 -3.95
N ILE A 87 -8.82 -13.79 -4.06
CA ILE A 87 -10.07 -13.69 -4.84
C ILE A 87 -9.78 -13.77 -6.34
N THR A 88 -8.77 -13.04 -6.82
CA THR A 88 -8.39 -12.97 -8.23
C THR A 88 -7.83 -14.28 -8.76
N ILE A 89 -6.97 -14.95 -7.98
CA ILE A 89 -6.28 -16.17 -8.39
C ILE A 89 -6.74 -17.33 -7.50
N LYS A 90 -7.69 -18.11 -7.98
CA LYS A 90 -8.23 -19.23 -7.21
C LYS A 90 -7.20 -20.33 -7.01
N GLY A 91 -7.10 -20.83 -5.78
CA GLY A 91 -6.30 -22.00 -5.45
C GLY A 91 -4.80 -21.76 -5.38
N LEU A 92 -4.34 -20.50 -5.37
CA LEU A 92 -2.90 -20.21 -5.29
C LEU A 92 -2.27 -20.78 -4.02
N SER A 93 -0.97 -21.08 -4.10
CA SER A 93 -0.19 -21.51 -2.96
C SER A 93 0.24 -20.31 -2.10
N MET A 94 0.69 -20.58 -0.87
CA MET A 94 1.30 -19.54 -0.02
C MET A 94 2.63 -19.02 -0.58
N SER A 95 3.34 -19.83 -1.39
CA SER A 95 4.56 -19.41 -2.06
C SER A 95 4.22 -18.39 -3.15
N ASP A 96 3.21 -18.71 -3.96
CA ASP A 96 2.73 -17.84 -5.03
C ASP A 96 2.26 -16.50 -4.44
N LEU A 97 1.55 -16.55 -3.31
CA LEU A 97 1.11 -15.32 -2.62
C LEU A 97 2.32 -14.48 -2.16
N ALA A 98 3.35 -15.12 -1.61
CA ALA A 98 4.54 -14.44 -1.16
C ALA A 98 5.28 -13.77 -2.32
N GLU A 99 5.39 -14.47 -3.46
CA GLU A 99 6.03 -13.96 -4.67
C GLU A 99 5.25 -12.78 -5.27
N LEU A 100 3.96 -12.96 -5.53
CA LEU A 100 3.10 -11.92 -6.12
C LEU A 100 3.01 -10.65 -5.27
N CYS A 101 3.02 -10.79 -3.94
CA CYS A 101 2.95 -9.66 -3.03
C CYS A 101 4.34 -9.17 -2.56
N LEU A 102 5.44 -9.71 -3.12
CA LEU A 102 6.82 -9.35 -2.79
C LEU A 102 7.14 -9.45 -1.29
N TRP A 103 6.63 -10.51 -0.66
CA TRP A 103 6.81 -10.82 0.75
C TRP A 103 7.75 -11.99 0.96
N ASN A 104 8.37 -12.01 2.14
CA ASN A 104 8.96 -13.25 2.62
C ASN A 104 7.87 -14.24 3.09
N ARG A 105 8.25 -15.53 3.15
CA ARG A 105 7.34 -16.61 3.53
C ARG A 105 6.72 -16.45 4.92
N SER A 106 7.44 -15.87 5.87
CA SER A 106 6.93 -15.65 7.23
C SER A 106 5.83 -14.59 7.27
N THR A 107 5.96 -13.53 6.46
CA THR A 107 4.92 -12.50 6.32
C THR A 107 3.67 -13.06 5.66
N ALA A 108 3.81 -13.79 4.55
CA ALA A 108 2.69 -14.45 3.89
C ALA A 108 1.98 -15.44 4.83
N SER A 109 2.72 -16.25 5.58
CA SER A 109 2.16 -17.18 6.57
C SER A 109 1.36 -16.47 7.66
N ARG A 110 1.91 -15.39 8.24
CA ARG A 110 1.21 -14.61 9.27
C ARG A 110 -0.06 -13.97 8.73
N ILE A 111 -0.02 -13.40 7.52
CA ILE A 111 -1.18 -12.74 6.90
C ILE A 111 -2.27 -13.78 6.59
N THR A 112 -1.93 -14.90 5.97
CA THR A 112 -2.88 -15.97 5.63
C THR A 112 -3.54 -16.56 6.87
N HIS A 113 -2.78 -16.82 7.94
CA HIS A 113 -3.35 -17.26 9.21
C HIS A 113 -4.31 -16.22 9.80
N SER A 114 -3.94 -14.94 9.75
CA SER A 114 -4.80 -13.87 10.23
C SER A 114 -6.10 -13.76 9.42
N LEU A 115 -6.06 -13.94 8.10
CA LEU A 115 -7.25 -13.91 7.24
C LEU A 115 -8.13 -15.15 7.46
N LYS A 116 -7.52 -16.32 7.63
CA LYS A 116 -8.21 -17.57 7.98
C LYS A 116 -8.94 -17.44 9.32
N ASN A 117 -8.29 -16.88 10.34
CA ASN A 117 -8.89 -16.65 11.65
C ASN A 117 -10.07 -15.66 11.60
N LYS A 118 -10.09 -14.76 10.61
CA LYS A 118 -11.22 -13.85 10.34
C LYS A 118 -12.31 -14.49 9.46
N ASP A 119 -12.14 -15.75 9.05
CA ASP A 119 -13.02 -16.47 8.13
C ASP A 119 -13.15 -15.80 6.75
N LEU A 120 -12.08 -15.14 6.28
CA LEU A 120 -12.04 -14.48 4.97
C LEU A 120 -11.45 -15.36 3.88
N ILE A 121 -10.61 -16.32 4.27
CA ILE A 121 -10.04 -17.33 3.37
C ILE A 121 -10.10 -18.72 4.02
N SER A 122 -10.10 -19.75 3.19
CA SER A 122 -9.86 -21.13 3.56
C SER A 122 -8.52 -21.62 3.02
N ILE A 123 -7.95 -22.62 3.70
CA ILE A 123 -6.68 -23.25 3.34
C ILE A 123 -6.94 -24.75 3.20
N THR A 124 -6.81 -25.28 1.99
CA THR A 124 -7.09 -26.68 1.68
C THR A 124 -5.78 -27.40 1.31
N PRO A 125 -5.40 -28.50 1.99
CA PRO A 125 -4.23 -29.28 1.60
C PRO A 125 -4.41 -29.85 0.18
N VAL A 126 -3.35 -29.80 -0.64
CA VAL A 126 -3.38 -30.36 -2.00
C VAL A 126 -2.54 -31.65 -2.07
N ASP A 127 -1.29 -31.61 -1.62
CA ASP A 127 -0.35 -32.75 -1.71
C ASP A 127 0.54 -32.93 -0.46
N GLY A 128 0.01 -32.58 0.72
CA GLY A 128 0.70 -32.72 2.02
C GLY A 128 1.85 -31.72 2.25
N LYS A 129 2.40 -31.12 1.19
CA LYS A 129 3.41 -30.04 1.25
C LYS A 129 2.86 -28.69 0.82
N THR A 130 1.89 -28.69 -0.10
CA THR A 130 1.23 -27.48 -0.58
C THR A 130 -0.20 -27.37 -0.07
N SER A 131 -0.67 -26.14 0.01
CA SER A 131 -2.06 -25.83 0.35
C SER A 131 -2.57 -24.74 -0.57
N ALA A 132 -3.79 -24.93 -1.04
CA ALA A 132 -4.52 -23.99 -1.88
C ALA A 132 -5.26 -22.99 -0.99
N LEU A 133 -5.06 -21.70 -1.28
CA LEU A 133 -5.77 -20.59 -0.66
C LEU A 133 -7.01 -20.27 -1.48
N ASN A 134 -8.16 -20.14 -0.82
CA ASN A 134 -9.42 -19.79 -1.48
C ASN A 134 -10.17 -18.75 -0.65
N ALA A 135 -10.81 -17.78 -1.31
CA ALA A 135 -11.65 -16.81 -0.62
C ALA A 135 -12.95 -17.49 -0.16
N THR A 136 -13.40 -17.19 1.07
CA THR A 136 -14.71 -17.61 1.54
C THR A 136 -15.80 -16.69 0.96
N THR A 137 -17.08 -17.05 1.13
CA THR A 137 -18.20 -16.14 0.81
C THR A 137 -18.08 -14.82 1.59
N LYS A 138 -17.72 -14.90 2.87
CA LYS A 138 -17.49 -13.73 3.73
C LYS A 138 -16.33 -12.86 3.23
N GLY A 139 -15.23 -13.49 2.80
CA GLY A 139 -14.09 -12.79 2.19
C GLY A 139 -14.49 -12.00 0.95
N ASN A 140 -15.19 -12.64 0.01
CA ASN A 140 -15.70 -11.98 -1.19
C ASN A 140 -16.64 -10.81 -0.87
N GLN A 141 -17.59 -11.02 0.06
CA GLN A 141 -18.53 -9.97 0.46
C GLN A 141 -17.83 -8.76 1.09
N LEU A 142 -16.82 -8.99 1.95
CA LEU A 142 -16.07 -7.92 2.59
C LEU A 142 -15.25 -7.12 1.55
N ALA A 143 -14.57 -7.80 0.64
CA ALA A 143 -13.82 -7.15 -0.43
C ALA A 143 -14.74 -6.34 -1.34
N ASN A 144 -15.87 -6.90 -1.77
CA ASN A 144 -16.85 -6.19 -2.59
C ASN A 144 -17.45 -4.98 -1.86
N HIS A 145 -17.74 -5.09 -0.56
CA HIS A 145 -18.21 -3.97 0.23
C HIS A 145 -17.18 -2.84 0.27
N TYR A 146 -15.89 -3.16 0.41
CA TYR A 146 -14.82 -2.17 0.33
C TYR A 146 -14.81 -1.50 -1.05
N LEU A 147 -14.77 -2.26 -2.13
CA LEU A 147 -14.70 -1.75 -3.50
C LEU A 147 -15.89 -0.84 -3.87
N ILE A 148 -17.11 -1.19 -3.45
CA ILE A 148 -18.31 -0.36 -3.68
C ILE A 148 -18.22 0.95 -2.88
N LYS A 149 -17.77 0.88 -1.62
CA LYS A 149 -17.62 2.07 -0.76
C LYS A 149 -16.52 3.01 -1.27
N GLU A 150 -15.47 2.45 -1.87
CA GLU A 150 -14.33 3.19 -2.41
C GLU A 150 -14.67 4.05 -3.62
N GLU A 151 -15.70 3.70 -4.40
CA GLU A 151 -16.14 4.49 -5.56
C GLU A 151 -16.40 5.97 -5.21
N ASP A 152 -16.71 6.26 -3.93
CA ASP A 152 -16.88 7.60 -3.39
C ASP A 152 -15.67 8.17 -2.62
N ILE A 153 -14.79 7.34 -2.08
CA ILE A 153 -13.70 7.73 -1.16
C ILE A 153 -12.35 7.94 -1.87
N PHE A 154 -12.09 7.21 -2.96
CA PHE A 154 -10.83 7.29 -3.72
C PHE A 154 -10.51 8.74 -4.16
N LYS A 155 -11.54 9.57 -4.29
CA LYS A 155 -11.54 10.98 -4.73
C LYS A 155 -10.67 11.96 -3.91
N HIS A 156 -10.10 11.60 -2.76
CA HIS A 156 -9.49 12.62 -1.87
C HIS A 156 -8.00 12.49 -1.53
N SER A 157 -7.33 11.37 -1.80
CA SER A 157 -5.87 11.26 -1.54
C SER A 157 -5.13 10.42 -2.57
N VAL A 158 -5.71 9.28 -2.95
CA VAL A 158 -5.16 8.45 -4.02
C VAL A 158 -5.50 9.06 -5.38
N ALA A 159 -6.71 9.62 -5.55
CA ALA A 159 -7.14 10.30 -6.78
C ALA A 159 -6.13 11.31 -7.32
N ILE A 160 -5.54 12.18 -6.49
CA ILE A 160 -4.59 13.19 -7.00
C ILE A 160 -3.43 12.53 -7.74
N VAL A 161 -2.85 11.48 -7.17
CA VAL A 161 -1.67 10.80 -7.74
C VAL A 161 -2.08 9.89 -8.89
N THR A 162 -3.21 9.21 -8.78
CA THR A 162 -3.68 8.31 -9.84
C THR A 162 -4.22 9.09 -11.03
N ASP A 163 -4.90 10.21 -10.82
CA ASP A 163 -5.37 11.11 -11.87
C ASP A 163 -4.17 11.74 -12.57
N GLU A 164 -3.18 12.25 -11.81
CA GLU A 164 -1.94 12.78 -12.39
C GLU A 164 -1.20 11.70 -13.21
N ALA A 165 -1.15 10.45 -12.73
CA ALA A 165 -0.55 9.34 -13.45
C ALA A 165 -1.36 8.90 -14.68
N LEU A 166 -2.70 8.97 -14.64
CA LEU A 166 -3.59 8.64 -15.77
C LEU A 166 -3.55 9.71 -16.86
N GLU A 167 -3.55 10.98 -16.47
CA GLU A 167 -3.39 12.13 -17.36
C GLU A 167 -1.98 12.17 -17.98
N ASN A 168 -1.00 11.56 -17.29
CA ASN A 168 0.37 11.44 -17.76
C ASN A 168 0.74 10.00 -18.12
N SER A 169 0.33 9.57 -19.33
CA SER A 169 0.62 8.23 -19.85
C SER A 169 2.09 7.82 -19.78
N SER A 170 3.03 8.77 -19.82
CA SER A 170 4.46 8.50 -19.65
C SER A 170 4.82 8.03 -18.23
N ALA A 171 4.16 8.57 -17.20
CA ALA A 171 4.37 8.17 -15.81
C ALA A 171 3.81 6.76 -15.55
N TYR A 172 2.61 6.47 -16.07
CA TYR A 172 2.04 5.11 -16.01
C TYR A 172 2.96 4.07 -16.67
N ASN A 173 3.37 4.34 -17.92
CA ASN A 173 4.25 3.45 -18.66
C ASN A 173 5.61 3.27 -17.97
N TRP A 174 6.18 4.34 -17.41
CA TRP A 174 7.42 4.27 -16.64
C TRP A 174 7.28 3.35 -15.41
N LEU A 175 6.20 3.49 -14.62
CA LEU A 175 5.95 2.63 -13.45
C LEU A 175 5.79 1.16 -13.86
N ARG A 176 4.99 0.90 -14.88
CA ARG A 176 4.78 -0.46 -15.41
C ARG A 176 6.09 -1.09 -15.86
N ASN A 177 6.82 -0.41 -16.75
CA ASN A 177 8.10 -0.92 -17.28
C ASN A 177 9.14 -1.13 -16.17
N SER A 178 9.15 -0.25 -15.16
CA SER A 178 10.06 -0.39 -14.01
C SER A 178 9.72 -1.63 -13.18
N ASN A 179 8.43 -1.93 -12.95
CA ASN A 179 8.03 -3.16 -12.28
C ASN A 179 8.42 -4.40 -13.10
N GLU A 180 8.13 -4.43 -14.40
CA GLU A 180 8.52 -5.54 -15.27
C GLU A 180 10.03 -5.83 -15.20
N GLN A 181 10.88 -4.79 -15.17
CA GLN A 181 12.33 -4.95 -15.07
C GLN A 181 12.82 -5.42 -13.69
N LEU A 182 12.14 -5.02 -12.60
CA LEU A 182 12.59 -5.30 -11.24
C LEU A 182 12.08 -6.64 -10.69
N VAL A 183 10.84 -7.00 -11.03
CA VAL A 183 10.14 -8.14 -10.44
C VAL A 183 9.62 -9.12 -11.49
N GLY A 184 9.78 -8.81 -12.78
CA GLY A 184 9.35 -9.67 -13.88
C GLY A 184 7.93 -9.40 -14.37
N LYS A 185 7.57 -10.10 -15.43
CA LYS A 185 6.27 -9.94 -16.11
C LYS A 185 5.10 -10.42 -15.25
N ASP A 186 5.31 -11.45 -14.43
CA ASP A 186 4.26 -12.09 -13.63
C ASP A 186 3.56 -11.13 -12.66
N VAL A 187 4.32 -10.21 -12.04
CA VAL A 187 3.74 -9.19 -11.16
C VAL A 187 2.93 -8.14 -11.94
N THR A 188 3.35 -7.82 -13.17
CA THR A 188 2.62 -6.88 -14.02
C THR A 188 1.32 -7.50 -14.53
N ASP A 189 1.39 -8.74 -15.01
CA ASP A 189 0.20 -9.51 -15.41
C ASP A 189 -0.76 -9.69 -14.22
N TYR A 190 -0.23 -9.88 -13.00
CA TYR A 190 -1.02 -9.89 -11.76
C TYR A 190 -1.79 -8.59 -11.51
N VAL A 191 -1.13 -7.43 -11.65
CA VAL A 191 -1.78 -6.12 -11.47
C VAL A 191 -2.92 -5.93 -12.49
N GLU A 192 -2.67 -6.29 -13.75
CA GLU A 192 -3.69 -6.23 -14.82
C GLU A 192 -4.86 -7.20 -14.53
N CYS A 193 -4.58 -8.40 -14.02
CA CYS A 193 -5.62 -9.34 -13.60
C CYS A 193 -6.49 -8.80 -12.45
N ILE A 194 -5.91 -8.12 -11.47
CA ILE A 194 -6.69 -7.44 -10.42
C ILE A 194 -7.57 -6.37 -11.02
N TYR A 195 -7.03 -5.50 -11.88
CA TYR A 195 -7.78 -4.43 -12.51
C TYR A 195 -8.99 -4.96 -13.30
N GLU A 196 -8.78 -5.96 -14.15
CA GLU A 196 -9.87 -6.57 -14.93
C GLU A 196 -10.92 -7.27 -14.04
N SER A 197 -10.50 -7.83 -12.89
CA SER A 197 -11.43 -8.43 -11.93
C SER A 197 -12.31 -7.38 -11.25
N ILE A 198 -11.72 -6.24 -10.86
CA ILE A 198 -12.44 -5.12 -10.27
C ILE A 198 -13.41 -4.52 -11.29
N LYS A 199 -12.96 -4.27 -12.52
CA LYS A 199 -13.78 -3.72 -13.60
C LYS A 199 -15.01 -4.59 -13.89
N LYS A 200 -14.85 -5.92 -13.90
CA LYS A 200 -15.97 -6.86 -14.04
C LYS A 200 -16.94 -6.79 -12.86
N ALA A 201 -16.44 -6.67 -11.64
CA ALA A 201 -17.29 -6.58 -10.43
C ALA A 201 -18.06 -5.25 -10.35
N SER A 202 -17.55 -4.18 -10.97
CA SER A 202 -18.18 -2.86 -11.05
C SER A 202 -19.12 -2.69 -12.26
N SER A 203 -19.19 -3.67 -13.16
CA SER A 203 -20.10 -3.62 -14.33
C SER A 203 -21.47 -4.20 -13.93
N PRO A 204 -22.58 -3.45 -14.09
CA PRO A 204 -23.92 -3.86 -13.66
C PRO A 204 -24.50 -5.07 -14.42
#